data_AF-A0A7W8IGX4-F1
#
_entry.id   AF-A0A7W8IGX4-F1
#
_cell.length_a   1.000
_cell.length_b   1.000
_cell.length_c   1.000
_cell.angle_alpha   90.00
_cell.angle_beta   90.00
_cell.angle_gamma   90.00
#
_symmetry.space_group_name_H-M   'P 1'
#
loop_
_entity.id
_entity.type
_entity.pdbx_description
1 polymer ?
#
loop_
_entity_poly.entity_id
_entity_poly.type
_entity_poly.pdbx_seq_one_letter_code
_entity_poly.pdbx_strand_id
1 'polypeptide(L)'
;MAQSLSLSSVVSVFPCPNCKETINTSMQQCSFCHTPIDRSAAEQSAAITSTISQACSDASYLKVMLGILIPFGALIFFPFLGLAGLIGFVFIKYAVPVMAIRWWVKYGRIKTTDPDFRRARGIVIPVSAISLIILLFLRVTLFGMRL
;
A
#
# COMPACT_ATOMS: atom_id res chain seq x y z
N MET A 1 -28.32 -10.68 -10.21
CA MET A 1 -27.95 -9.97 -11.47
C MET A 1 -27.24 -8.68 -11.07
N ALA A 2 -25.93 -8.73 -10.89
CA ALA A 2 -25.12 -7.55 -10.57
C ALA A 2 -24.70 -6.90 -11.89
N GLN A 3 -25.24 -5.71 -12.17
CA GLN A 3 -24.80 -4.88 -13.28
C GLN A 3 -23.37 -4.44 -13.00
N SER A 4 -22.43 -5.02 -13.74
CA SER A 4 -21.06 -4.55 -13.87
C SER A 4 -21.10 -3.18 -14.54
N LEU A 5 -21.14 -2.12 -13.72
CA LEU A 5 -20.86 -0.76 -14.16
C LEU A 5 -19.46 -0.75 -14.76
N SER A 6 -19.42 -0.71 -16.09
CA SER A 6 -18.23 -0.54 -16.91
C SER A 6 -17.70 0.87 -16.67
N LEU A 7 -17.02 1.07 -15.54
CA LEU A 7 -16.29 2.28 -15.18
C LEU A 7 -14.92 2.25 -15.90
N SER A 8 -14.99 2.06 -17.21
CA SER A 8 -13.84 1.92 -18.12
C SER A 8 -13.92 2.98 -19.22
N SER A 9 -14.23 4.22 -18.86
CA SER A 9 -13.64 5.35 -19.57
C SER A 9 -12.39 5.73 -18.77
N VAL A 10 -11.23 5.47 -19.38
CA VAL A 10 -9.88 5.79 -18.90
C VAL A 10 -9.76 7.31 -18.70
N VAL A 11 -10.31 7.78 -17.59
CA VAL A 11 -10.24 9.16 -17.09
C VAL A 11 -9.14 9.12 -16.04
N SER A 12 -7.91 9.12 -16.51
CA SER A 12 -6.73 9.17 -15.66
C SER A 12 -6.40 10.64 -15.42
N VAL A 13 -6.28 11.02 -14.15
CA VAL A 13 -5.91 12.38 -13.75
C VAL A 13 -4.40 12.44 -13.66
N PHE A 14 -3.76 13.31 -14.44
CA PHE A 14 -2.31 13.49 -14.44
C PHE A 14 -1.95 14.98 -14.28
N PRO A 15 -0.81 15.30 -13.64
CA PRO A 15 -0.31 16.66 -13.58
C PRO A 15 0.26 17.07 -14.94
N CYS A 16 -0.09 18.27 -15.42
CA CYS A 16 0.45 18.83 -16.64
C CYS A 16 1.99 18.93 -16.58
N PRO A 17 2.74 18.53 -17.61
CA PRO A 17 4.19 18.67 -17.61
C PRO A 17 4.66 20.13 -17.57
N ASN A 18 3.82 21.09 -18.01
CA ASN A 18 4.17 22.50 -18.07
C ASN A 18 3.67 23.28 -16.84
N CYS A 19 2.38 23.16 -16.47
CA CYS A 19 1.79 23.94 -15.37
C CYS A 19 1.57 23.16 -14.06
N LYS A 20 1.81 21.84 -14.02
CA LYS A 20 1.58 20.94 -12.87
C LYS A 20 0.15 20.87 -12.34
N GLU A 21 -0.83 21.49 -12.98
CA GLU A 21 -2.25 21.31 -12.65
C GLU A 21 -2.77 19.94 -13.08
N THR A 22 -3.76 19.43 -12.36
CA THR A 22 -4.40 18.14 -12.62
C THR A 22 -5.36 18.22 -13.79
N ILE A 23 -5.09 17.45 -14.84
CA ILE A 23 -5.87 17.44 -16.09
C ILE A 23 -6.32 16.01 -16.37
N ASN A 24 -7.40 15.91 -17.14
CA ASN A 24 -8.05 14.68 -17.53
C ASN A 24 -7.54 14.20 -18.91
N THR A 25 -7.31 12.90 -19.08
CA THR A 25 -6.85 12.27 -20.35
C THR A 25 -7.80 12.46 -21.52
N SER A 26 -9.04 12.88 -21.28
CA SER A 26 -10.00 13.21 -22.32
C SER A 26 -9.74 14.56 -23.01
N MET A 27 -8.88 15.43 -22.46
CA MET A 27 -8.64 16.78 -22.98
C MET A 27 -7.37 16.84 -23.86
N GLN A 28 -7.52 17.31 -25.10
CA GLN A 28 -6.40 17.46 -26.07
C GLN A 28 -5.54 18.71 -25.81
N GLN A 29 -6.03 19.65 -25.00
CA GLN A 29 -5.33 20.86 -24.60
C GLN A 29 -5.48 21.05 -23.10
N CYS A 30 -4.42 21.52 -22.45
CA CYS A 30 -4.48 21.92 -21.06
C CYS A 30 -5.40 23.14 -20.90
N SER A 31 -6.42 23.06 -20.04
CA SER A 31 -7.33 24.19 -19.79
C SER A 31 -6.65 25.43 -19.17
N PHE A 32 -5.47 25.25 -18.58
CA PHE A 32 -4.74 26.32 -17.89
C PHE A 32 -3.60 26.92 -18.71
N CYS A 33 -2.67 26.09 -19.22
CA CYS A 33 -1.55 26.56 -20.04
C CYS A 33 -1.75 26.45 -21.56
N HIS A 34 -2.91 25.98 -22.02
CA HIS A 34 -3.28 25.83 -23.44
C HIS A 34 -2.30 25.04 -24.32
N THR A 35 -1.32 24.37 -23.71
CA THR A 35 -0.37 23.56 -24.46
C THR A 35 -1.06 22.30 -25.01
N PRO A 36 -0.74 21.90 -26.24
CA PRO A 36 -1.23 20.64 -26.79
C PRO A 36 -0.69 19.49 -25.94
N ILE A 37 -1.59 18.68 -25.41
CA ILE A 37 -1.24 17.51 -24.61
C ILE A 37 -1.09 16.34 -25.58
N ASP A 38 0.13 15.84 -25.72
CA ASP A 38 0.37 14.58 -26.38
C ASP A 38 -0.23 13.44 -25.53
N ARG A 39 -1.23 12.73 -26.08
CA ARG A 39 -1.89 11.61 -25.40
C ARG A 39 -0.88 10.57 -24.93
N SER A 40 0.20 10.36 -25.69
CA SER A 40 1.24 9.38 -25.33
C SER A 40 2.02 9.80 -24.08
N ALA A 41 2.26 11.10 -23.88
CA ALA A 41 2.91 11.62 -22.67
C ALA A 41 1.95 11.60 -21.46
N ALA A 42 0.66 11.89 -21.69
CA ALA A 42 -0.38 11.82 -20.66
C ALA A 42 -0.59 10.40 -20.13
N GLU A 43 -0.59 9.39 -21.00
CA GLU A 43 -0.70 7.97 -20.62
C GLU A 43 0.51 7.51 -19.79
N GLN A 44 1.72 7.96 -20.14
CA GLN A 44 2.92 7.66 -19.36
C GLN A 44 2.88 8.28 -17.97
N SER A 45 2.46 9.54 -17.85
CA SER A 45 2.28 10.19 -16.54
C SER A 45 1.20 9.53 -15.69
N ALA A 46 0.07 9.14 -16.31
CA ALA A 46 -1.00 8.40 -15.64
C ALA A 46 -0.54 7.05 -15.08
N ALA A 47 0.25 6.28 -15.85
CA ALA A 47 0.78 4.98 -15.41
C ALA A 47 1.73 5.10 -14.21
N ILE A 48 2.52 6.18 -14.16
CA ILE A 48 3.39 6.47 -13.02
C ILE A 48 2.53 6.83 -11.79
N THR A 49 1.56 7.73 -11.94
CA THR A 49 0.66 8.14 -10.85
C THR A 49 -0.15 6.97 -10.30
N SER A 50 -0.67 6.07 -11.16
CA SER A 50 -1.39 4.89 -10.70
C SER A 50 -0.50 3.94 -9.90
N THR A 51 0.76 3.77 -10.32
CA THR A 51 1.74 2.94 -9.58
C THR A 51 2.03 3.53 -8.20
N ILE A 52 2.17 4.85 -8.09
CA ILE A 52 2.40 5.55 -6.82
C ILE A 52 1.17 5.45 -5.91
N SER A 53 -0.02 5.65 -6.46
CA SER A 53 -1.29 5.50 -5.72
C SER A 53 -1.41 4.08 -5.17
N GLN A 54 -1.14 3.07 -6.00
CA GLN A 54 -1.16 1.67 -5.58
C GLN A 54 -0.13 1.38 -4.46
N ALA A 55 1.08 1.95 -4.56
CA ALA A 55 2.08 1.83 -3.51
C ALA A 55 1.63 2.47 -2.19
N CYS A 56 0.93 3.60 -2.24
CA CYS A 56 0.39 4.29 -1.06
C CYS A 56 -0.77 3.52 -0.42
N SER A 57 -1.67 2.97 -1.23
CA SER A 57 -2.75 2.08 -0.77
C SER A 57 -2.19 0.83 -0.09
N ASP A 58 -1.18 0.17 -0.69
CA ASP A 58 -0.51 -0.99 -0.08
C ASP A 58 0.15 -0.64 1.26
N ALA A 59 0.78 0.54 1.37
CA ALA A 59 1.39 1.01 2.62
C ALA A 59 0.35 1.27 3.72
N SER A 60 -0.78 1.86 3.35
CA SER A 60 -1.90 2.10 4.27
C SER A 60 -2.53 0.80 4.72
N TYR A 61 -2.68 -0.17 3.81
CA TYR A 61 -3.17 -1.51 4.12
C TYR A 61 -2.27 -2.23 5.12
N LEU A 62 -0.95 -2.16 4.97
CA LEU A 62 0.02 -2.71 5.91
C LEU A 62 -0.14 -2.13 7.33
N LYS A 63 -0.37 -0.81 7.44
CA LYS A 63 -0.64 -0.16 8.72
C LYS A 63 -1.92 -0.69 9.38
N VAL A 64 -2.98 -0.85 8.61
CA VAL A 64 -4.26 -1.38 9.11
C VAL A 64 -4.10 -2.84 9.56
N MET A 65 -3.42 -3.68 8.77
CA MET A 65 -3.10 -5.06 9.12
C MET A 65 -2.31 -5.16 10.44
N LEU A 66 -1.34 -4.27 10.65
CA LEU A 66 -0.62 -4.20 11.92
C LEU A 66 -1.53 -3.77 13.08
N GLY A 67 -2.46 -2.84 12.86
CA GLY A 67 -3.44 -2.45 13.87
C GLY A 67 -4.38 -3.59 14.27
N ILE A 68 -4.74 -4.46 13.32
CA ILE A 68 -5.62 -5.62 13.54
C ILE A 68 -4.96 -6.69 14.44
N LEU A 69 -3.64 -6.68 14.63
CA LEU A 69 -2.98 -7.58 15.61
C LEU A 69 -3.53 -7.40 17.03
N ILE A 70 -3.91 -6.17 17.40
CA ILE A 70 -4.38 -5.83 18.74
C ILE A 70 -5.72 -6.52 19.05
N PRO A 71 -6.80 -6.36 18.25
CA PRO A 71 -8.06 -7.04 18.53
C PRO A 71 -7.96 -8.56 18.42
N PHE A 72 -7.17 -9.11 17.49
CA PHE A 72 -6.93 -10.57 17.44
C PHE A 72 -6.16 -11.08 18.66
N GLY A 73 -5.21 -10.30 19.18
CA GLY A 73 -4.55 -10.56 20.45
C GLY A 73 -5.52 -10.55 21.63
N ALA A 74 -6.43 -9.57 21.67
CA ALA A 74 -7.47 -9.47 22.70
C ALA A 74 -8.48 -10.63 22.62
N LEU A 75 -8.82 -11.08 21.41
CA LEU A 75 -9.74 -12.20 21.16
C LEU A 75 -9.22 -13.54 21.74
N ILE A 76 -7.91 -13.72 21.89
CA ILE A 76 -7.33 -14.92 22.50
C ILE A 76 -7.77 -15.08 23.97
N PHE A 77 -8.05 -13.98 24.69
CA PHE A 77 -8.51 -14.03 26.08
C PHE A 77 -9.96 -14.52 26.23
N PHE A 78 -10.73 -14.58 25.13
CA PHE A 78 -12.11 -15.07 25.15
C PHE A 78 -12.14 -16.57 24.80
N PRO A 79 -12.61 -17.44 25.71
CA PRO A 79 -12.50 -18.90 25.54
C PRO A 79 -13.24 -19.45 24.32
N PHE A 80 -14.34 -18.82 23.90
CA PHE A 80 -15.11 -19.23 22.72
C PHE A 80 -14.54 -18.74 21.39
N LEU A 81 -13.81 -17.62 21.38
CA LEU A 81 -13.20 -17.06 20.15
C LEU A 81 -11.68 -17.28 20.08
N GLY A 82 -11.09 -17.87 21.12
CA GLY A 82 -9.63 -17.99 21.24
C GLY A 82 -8.97 -18.79 20.12
N LEU A 83 -9.63 -19.82 19.57
CA LEU A 83 -9.09 -20.60 18.46
C LEU A 83 -9.02 -19.76 17.17
N ALA A 84 -10.10 -19.04 16.85
CA ALA A 84 -10.13 -18.13 15.70
C ALA A 84 -9.15 -16.96 15.88
N GLY A 85 -9.04 -16.44 17.11
CA GLY A 85 -8.05 -15.44 17.50
C GLY A 85 -6.61 -15.91 17.25
N LEU A 86 -6.29 -17.14 17.66
CA LEU A 86 -4.96 -17.72 17.52
C LEU A 86 -4.59 -17.98 16.05
N ILE A 87 -5.51 -18.56 15.26
CA ILE A 87 -5.29 -18.76 13.82
C ILE A 87 -5.09 -17.42 13.12
N GLY A 88 -5.95 -16.43 13.39
CA GLY A 88 -5.84 -15.09 12.82
C GLY A 88 -4.53 -14.40 13.22
N PHE A 89 -4.13 -14.51 14.48
CA PHE A 89 -2.87 -13.95 14.98
C PHE A 89 -1.65 -14.58 14.30
N VAL A 90 -1.61 -15.91 14.17
CA VAL A 90 -0.54 -16.62 13.46
C VAL A 90 -0.53 -16.23 11.98
N PHE A 91 -1.69 -16.15 11.34
CA PHE A 91 -1.79 -15.74 9.94
C PHE A 91 -1.23 -14.33 9.72
N ILE A 92 -1.69 -13.33 10.48
CA ILE A 92 -1.26 -11.94 10.33
C ILE A 92 0.23 -11.78 10.65
N LYS A 93 0.74 -12.52 11.65
CA LYS A 93 2.17 -12.55 12.00
C LYS A 93 3.07 -12.89 10.81
N TYR A 94 2.65 -13.81 9.94
CA TYR A 94 3.42 -14.17 8.74
C TYR A 94 3.01 -13.37 7.50
N ALA A 95 1.75 -12.97 7.38
CA ALA A 95 1.26 -12.21 6.23
C ALA A 95 1.85 -10.79 6.15
N VAL A 96 1.93 -10.07 7.28
CA VAL A 96 2.50 -8.71 7.36
C VAL A 96 3.94 -8.63 6.85
N PRO A 97 4.90 -9.46 7.33
CA PRO A 97 6.28 -9.39 6.86
C PRO A 97 6.40 -9.76 5.39
N VAL A 98 5.66 -10.77 4.90
CA VAL A 98 5.66 -11.14 3.48
C VAL A 98 5.18 -9.98 2.61
N MET A 99 4.09 -9.32 3.00
CA MET A 99 3.54 -8.18 2.26
C MET A 99 4.46 -6.95 2.34
N ALA A 100 5.12 -6.71 3.48
CA ALA A 100 6.11 -5.65 3.63
C ALA A 100 7.35 -5.89 2.74
N ILE A 101 7.87 -7.12 2.70
CA ILE A 101 8.97 -7.50 1.81
C ILE A 101 8.55 -7.33 0.35
N ARG A 102 7.36 -7.81 -0.03
CA ARG A 102 6.81 -7.66 -1.38
C ARG A 102 6.72 -6.19 -1.79
N TRP A 103 6.30 -5.32 -0.88
CA TRP A 103 6.25 -3.88 -1.11
C TRP A 103 7.64 -3.29 -1.36
N TRP A 104 8.64 -3.67 -0.56
CA TRP A 104 10.02 -3.23 -0.74
C TRP A 104 10.63 -3.70 -2.07
N VAL A 105 10.39 -4.95 -2.45
CA VAL A 105 10.86 -5.50 -3.73
C VAL A 105 10.22 -4.78 -4.91
N LYS A 106 8.91 -4.49 -4.84
CA LYS A 106 8.16 -3.89 -5.95
C LYS A 106 8.35 -2.38 -6.07
N TYR A 107 8.27 -1.64 -4.96
CA TYR A 107 8.24 -0.17 -4.99
C TYR A 107 9.46 0.49 -4.36
N GLY A 108 10.31 -0.26 -3.64
CA GLY A 108 11.48 0.29 -2.95
C GLY A 108 12.48 0.99 -3.87
N ARG A 109 12.54 0.60 -5.15
CA ARG A 109 13.45 1.15 -6.15
C ARG A 109 12.94 2.42 -6.84
N ILE A 110 11.66 2.80 -6.66
CA ILE A 110 11.09 3.99 -7.31
C ILE A 110 11.67 5.24 -6.64
N LYS A 111 12.33 6.10 -7.42
CA LYS A 111 12.76 7.43 -7.00
C LYS A 111 11.75 8.44 -7.54
N THR A 112 10.81 8.85 -6.70
CA THR A 112 9.92 9.98 -6.99
C THR A 112 10.03 11.05 -5.90
N THR A 113 9.81 12.31 -6.28
CA THR A 113 9.82 13.48 -5.40
C THR A 113 8.43 13.74 -4.78
N ASP A 114 7.44 12.89 -5.09
CA ASP A 114 6.07 13.06 -4.59
C ASP A 114 5.98 12.93 -3.05
N PRO A 115 5.34 13.90 -2.37
CA PRO A 115 5.23 13.90 -0.91
C PRO A 115 4.46 12.69 -0.38
N ASP A 116 3.49 12.18 -1.14
CA ASP A 116 2.69 11.01 -0.78
C ASP A 116 3.53 9.73 -0.73
N PHE A 117 4.50 9.59 -1.64
CA PHE A 117 5.40 8.44 -1.65
C PHE A 117 6.40 8.50 -0.48
N ARG A 118 6.86 9.71 -0.11
CA ARG A 118 7.66 9.92 1.10
C ARG A 118 6.88 9.52 2.36
N ARG A 119 5.59 9.88 2.42
CA ARG A 119 4.70 9.48 3.52
C ARG A 119 4.50 7.97 3.56
N ALA A 120 4.28 7.32 2.42
CA ALA A 120 4.15 5.87 2.31
C ALA A 120 5.40 5.14 2.83
N ARG A 121 6.61 5.58 2.43
CA ARG A 121 7.87 5.05 2.99
C ARG A 121 7.97 5.25 4.51
N GLY A 122 7.57 6.42 5.00
CA GLY A 122 7.52 6.71 6.43
C GLY A 122 6.58 5.79 7.23
N ILE A 123 5.61 5.15 6.58
CA ILE A 123 4.74 4.13 7.18
C ILE A 123 5.34 2.73 7.05
N VAL A 124 5.85 2.36 5.86
CA VAL A 124 6.35 0.99 5.63
C VAL A 124 7.63 0.71 6.39
N ILE A 125 8.52 1.70 6.57
CA ILE A 125 9.74 1.55 7.36
C ILE A 125 9.42 1.07 8.80
N PRO A 126 8.63 1.79 9.62
CA PRO A 126 8.33 1.34 10.97
C PRO A 126 7.50 0.05 10.97
N VAL A 127 6.56 -0.15 10.04
CA VAL A 127 5.80 -1.41 9.96
C VAL A 127 6.71 -2.60 9.70
N SER A 128 7.67 -2.47 8.78
CA SER A 128 8.64 -3.53 8.48
C SER A 128 9.59 -3.80 9.65
N ALA A 129 10.05 -2.76 10.35
CA ALA A 129 10.88 -2.89 11.54
C ALA A 129 10.13 -3.59 12.68
N ILE A 130 8.91 -3.15 13.00
CA ILE A 130 8.06 -3.77 14.02
C ILE A 130 7.77 -5.22 13.66
N SER A 131 7.43 -5.52 12.40
CA SER A 131 7.15 -6.88 11.96
C SER A 131 8.36 -7.81 12.09
N LEU A 132 9.58 -7.32 11.76
CA LEU A 132 10.82 -8.07 11.98
C LEU A 132 11.11 -8.29 13.46
N ILE A 133 10.90 -7.28 14.30
CA ILE A 133 11.06 -7.41 15.76
C ILE A 133 10.10 -8.46 16.32
N ILE A 134 8.83 -8.44 15.92
CA ILE A 134 7.83 -9.44 16.34
C ILE A 134 8.26 -10.85 15.91
N LEU A 135 8.74 -11.03 14.68
CA LEU A 135 9.24 -12.31 14.19
C LEU A 135 10.46 -12.79 14.98
N LEU A 136 11.43 -11.91 15.24
CA LEU A 136 12.68 -12.22 15.95
C LEU A 136 12.42 -12.54 17.42
N PHE A 137 11.66 -11.70 18.12
CA PHE A 137 11.35 -11.89 19.54
C PHE A 137 10.69 -13.25 19.77
N LEU A 138 9.68 -13.61 18.96
CA LEU A 138 9.01 -14.91 19.06
C LEU A 138 9.89 -16.09 18.66
N ARG A 139 10.81 -15.93 17.70
CA ARG A 139 11.80 -16.98 17.39
C ARG A 139 12.71 -17.23 18.58
N VAL A 140 13.18 -16.18 19.25
CA VAL A 140 14.01 -16.29 20.45
C VAL A 140 13.22 -16.94 21.59
N THR A 141 11.95 -16.59 21.82
CA THR A 141 11.13 -17.24 22.85
C THR A 141 10.89 -18.73 22.57
N LEU A 142 10.64 -19.11 21.30
CA LEU A 142 10.49 -20.52 20.90
C LEU A 142 11.79 -21.33 21.02
N PHE A 143 12.94 -20.73 20.73
CA PHE A 143 14.24 -21.37 20.90
C PHE A 143 14.68 -21.42 22.37
N GLY A 144 14.34 -20.40 23.16
CA GLY A 144 14.64 -20.30 24.59
C GLY A 144 13.81 -21.23 25.46
N MET A 145 12.63 -21.66 25.00
CA MET A 145 11.83 -22.72 25.65
C MET A 145 12.29 -24.15 25.28
N ARG A 146 13.38 -24.29 24.52
CA ARG A 146 13.90 -25.59 24.02
C ARG A 146 15.24 -26.01 24.62
N LEU A 147 15.65 -25.43 25.76
CA LEU A 147 16.78 -25.90 26.56
C LEU A 147 16.33 -26.41 27.92
#